data_AF-A0A0L0LC33-F1
#
_entry.id   AF-A0A0L0LC33-F1
#
_cell.length_a   1.000
_cell.length_b   1.000
_cell.length_c   1.000
_cell.angle_alpha   90.00
_cell.angle_beta   90.00
_cell.angle_gamma   90.00
#
_symmetry.space_group_name_H-M   'P 1'
#
loop_
_entity.id
_entity.type
_entity.pdbx_description
1 polymer ?
#
loop_
_entity_poly.entity_id
_entity_poly.type
_entity_poly.pdbx_seq_one_letter_code
_entity_poly.pdbx_strand_id
1 'polypeptide(L)'
;MNKYLWIIAALVAIVFALGGYVMYEKMLPVPTTLPIDAVQLEPQAERKDAVAAPSQPSSITRDNVNFVFTSAPERDGNPYTNVHVLISGKNAKEYDAGTFEGSCWEMDARGGIDGSGLLPGEVAAAQCWFGGAGDEVGVFSTSAGAAIRLGELGEGDPTHPFFRGNFKVLYTL
;
A
#
# COMPACT_ATOMS: atom_id res chain seq x y z
N MET A 1 -44.45 -15.46 32.02
CA MET A 1 -43.04 -15.06 31.81
C MET A 1 -42.93 -14.52 30.39
N ASN A 2 -42.53 -13.26 30.21
CA ASN A 2 -42.61 -12.60 28.91
C ASN A 2 -41.43 -13.02 28.03
N LYS A 3 -41.69 -13.75 26.94
CA LYS A 3 -40.70 -14.35 26.03
C LYS A 3 -39.75 -13.34 25.35
N TYR A 4 -39.98 -12.04 25.53
CA TYR A 4 -39.18 -10.95 24.96
C TYR A 4 -38.16 -10.35 25.93
N LEU A 5 -38.23 -10.68 27.22
CA LEU A 5 -37.34 -10.10 28.24
C LEU A 5 -35.87 -10.45 28.00
N TRP A 6 -35.58 -11.67 27.53
CA TRP A 6 -34.21 -12.12 27.26
C TRP A 6 -33.59 -11.44 26.02
N ILE A 7 -34.41 -11.10 25.01
CA ILE A 7 -33.95 -10.41 23.79
C ILE A 7 -33.53 -8.98 24.13
N ILE A 8 -34.32 -8.28 24.96
CA ILE A 8 -34.01 -6.92 25.38
C ILE A 8 -32.71 -6.89 26.21
N ALA A 9 -32.52 -7.85 27.12
CA ALA A 9 -31.29 -7.96 27.91
C ALA A 9 -30.04 -8.17 27.03
N ALA A 10 -30.15 -9.02 25.99
CA ALA A 10 -29.05 -9.27 25.05
C ALA A 10 -28.68 -8.02 24.24
N LEU A 11 -29.66 -7.27 23.75
CA LEU A 11 -29.41 -6.04 22.98
C LEU A 11 -28.73 -4.95 23.83
N VAL A 12 -29.13 -4.80 25.09
CA VAL A 12 -28.51 -3.84 26.01
C VAL A 12 -27.04 -4.20 26.27
N ALA A 13 -26.73 -5.48 26.48
CA ALA A 13 -25.35 -5.93 26.69
C ALA A 13 -24.45 -5.64 25.47
N ILE A 14 -24.97 -5.82 24.25
CA ILE A 14 -24.23 -5.52 23.01
C ILE A 14 -23.92 -4.03 22.90
N VAL A 15 -24.89 -3.15 23.21
CA VAL A 15 -24.68 -1.70 23.16
C VAL A 15 -23.60 -1.26 24.17
N PHE A 16 -23.60 -1.82 25.38
CA PHE A 16 -22.55 -1.51 26.38
C PHE A 16 -21.16 -2.02 25.96
N ALA A 17 -21.07 -3.20 25.36
CA ALA A 17 -19.79 -3.74 24.87
C ALA A 17 -19.22 -2.88 23.73
N LEU A 18 -20.05 -2.46 22.77
CA LEU A 18 -19.63 -1.58 21.67
C LEU A 18 -19.25 -0.18 22.16
N GLY A 19 -20.03 0.39 23.09
CA GLY A 19 -19.73 1.70 23.68
C GLY A 19 -18.41 1.72 24.48
N GLY A 20 -18.10 0.63 25.20
CA GLY A 20 -16.84 0.47 25.92
C GLY A 20 -15.63 0.39 24.99
N TYR A 21 -15.76 -0.29 23.84
CA TYR A 21 -14.68 -0.44 22.86
C TYR A 21 -14.24 0.91 22.25
N VAL A 22 -15.19 1.77 21.89
CA VAL A 22 -14.90 3.08 21.28
C VAL A 22 -14.17 4.03 22.24
N MET A 23 -14.37 3.90 23.56
CA MET A 23 -13.64 4.71 24.54
C MET A 23 -12.17 4.28 24.72
N TYR A 24 -11.83 3.02 24.44
CA TYR A 24 -10.49 2.49 24.67
C TYR A 24 -9.45 2.99 23.65
N GLU A 25 -9.84 3.17 22.38
CA GLU A 25 -8.91 3.67 21.35
C GLU A 25 -8.38 5.09 21.62
N LYS A 26 -9.12 5.93 22.36
CA LYS A 26 -8.72 7.32 22.62
C LYS A 26 -7.66 7.49 23.71
N MET A 27 -7.26 6.41 24.41
CA MET A 27 -6.30 6.49 25.51
C MET A 27 -4.90 6.00 25.16
N LEU A 28 -4.60 5.70 23.90
CA LEU A 28 -3.24 5.31 23.52
C LEU A 28 -2.28 6.50 23.69
N PRO A 29 -1.20 6.34 24.49
CA PRO A 29 -0.25 7.42 24.72
C PRO A 29 0.51 7.76 23.44
N VAL A 30 0.57 9.05 23.12
CA VAL A 30 1.35 9.60 22.02
C VAL A 30 2.84 9.35 22.30
N PRO A 31 3.62 8.76 21.37
CA PRO A 31 5.04 8.56 21.56
C PRO A 31 5.76 9.92 21.67
N THR A 32 6.46 10.10 22.79
CA THR A 32 7.30 11.27 23.07
C THR A 32 8.43 11.33 22.05
N THR A 33 8.42 12.34 21.18
CA THR A 33 9.52 12.65 20.28
C THR A 33 10.77 12.98 21.09
N LEU A 34 11.86 12.24 20.87
CA LEU A 34 13.15 12.53 21.47
C LEU A 34 13.70 13.87 20.95
N PRO A 35 14.34 14.69 21.80
CA PRO A 35 15.05 15.87 21.35
C PRO A 35 16.25 15.44 20.49
N ILE A 36 16.29 15.96 19.26
CA ILE A 36 17.44 15.84 18.37
C ILE A 36 18.50 16.78 18.92
N ASP A 37 19.53 16.21 19.54
CA ASP A 37 20.74 16.95 19.92
C ASP A 37 21.35 17.58 18.67
N ALA A 38 21.62 18.88 18.77
CA ALA A 38 22.18 19.69 17.72
C ALA A 38 23.57 19.17 17.33
N VAL A 39 23.65 18.50 16.18
CA VAL A 39 24.93 18.22 15.52
C VAL A 39 25.51 19.55 15.07
N GLN A 40 26.55 19.97 15.75
CA GLN A 40 27.33 21.16 15.44
C GLN A 40 28.10 20.93 14.14
N LEU A 41 27.60 21.49 13.05
CA LEU A 41 28.25 21.49 11.74
C LEU A 41 29.52 22.34 11.79
N GLU A 42 30.67 21.71 11.57
CA GLU A 42 31.93 22.40 11.32
C GLU A 42 31.87 23.17 9.98
N PRO A 43 32.57 24.31 9.86
CA PRO A 43 32.57 25.10 8.63
C PRO A 43 33.44 24.41 7.57
N GLN A 44 32.79 23.77 6.60
CA GLN A 44 33.48 23.24 5.42
C GLN A 44 33.87 24.39 4.49
N ALA A 45 35.18 24.51 4.24
CA ALA A 45 35.77 25.47 3.34
C ALA A 45 35.17 25.36 1.94
N GLU A 46 34.84 26.52 1.38
CA GLU A 46 34.20 26.75 0.09
C GLU A 46 35.01 26.15 -1.07
N ARG A 47 34.66 24.92 -1.48
CA ARG A 47 35.11 24.32 -2.74
C ARG A 47 34.15 24.75 -3.84
N LYS A 48 34.56 25.77 -4.59
CA LYS A 48 33.83 26.39 -5.70
C LYS A 48 33.91 25.53 -6.98
N ASP A 49 33.50 24.27 -6.88
CA ASP A 49 33.16 23.45 -8.04
C ASP A 49 31.63 23.44 -8.11
N ALA A 50 31.07 24.11 -9.12
CA ALA A 50 29.64 24.10 -9.37
C ALA A 50 29.21 22.70 -9.84
N VAL A 51 29.08 21.79 -8.88
CA VAL A 51 28.37 20.52 -9.05
C VAL A 51 26.95 20.90 -9.43
N ALA A 52 26.55 20.58 -10.65
CA ALA A 52 25.19 20.78 -11.12
C ALA A 52 24.25 20.24 -10.05
N ALA A 53 23.37 21.11 -9.53
CA ALA A 53 22.40 20.72 -8.53
C ALA A 53 21.68 19.46 -9.04
N PRO A 54 21.58 18.38 -8.24
CA PRO A 54 20.89 17.17 -8.66
C PRO A 54 19.51 17.59 -9.13
N SER A 55 19.22 17.31 -10.41
CA SER A 55 17.92 17.58 -11.00
C SER A 55 16.88 16.98 -10.08
N GLN A 56 15.99 17.81 -9.53
CA GLN A 56 14.99 17.31 -8.59
C GLN A 56 14.27 16.11 -9.20
N PRO A 57 14.11 15.01 -8.45
CA PRO A 57 13.43 13.83 -8.96
C PRO A 57 12.04 14.27 -9.40
N SER A 58 11.70 13.96 -10.66
CA SER A 58 10.37 14.23 -11.20
C SER A 58 9.36 13.54 -10.27
N SER A 59 8.55 14.31 -9.55
CA SER A 59 7.62 13.76 -8.58
C SER A 59 6.50 13.03 -9.31
N ILE A 60 6.56 11.71 -9.37
CA ILE A 60 5.45 10.89 -9.86
C ILE A 60 4.29 11.05 -8.88
N THR A 61 3.13 11.41 -9.42
CA THR A 61 1.87 11.50 -8.69
C THR A 61 0.91 10.41 -9.16
N ARG A 62 -0.17 10.19 -8.41
CA ARG A 62 -1.22 9.22 -8.75
C ARG A 62 -1.76 9.40 -10.17
N ASP A 63 -1.97 10.65 -10.60
CA ASP A 63 -2.50 11.01 -11.92
C ASP A 63 -1.54 10.65 -13.07
N ASN A 64 -0.28 10.35 -12.76
CA ASN A 64 0.71 9.92 -13.74
C ASN A 64 0.77 8.39 -13.89
N VAL A 65 0.03 7.62 -13.09
CA VAL A 65 0.10 6.16 -13.10
C VAL A 65 -1.22 5.59 -13.59
N ASN A 66 -1.15 4.74 -14.62
CA ASN A 66 -2.28 3.97 -15.11
C ASN A 66 -1.90 2.49 -15.19
N PHE A 67 -2.74 1.60 -14.67
CA PHE A 67 -2.55 0.16 -14.80
C PHE A 67 -3.38 -0.37 -15.97
N VAL A 68 -2.79 -1.27 -16.76
CA VAL A 68 -3.48 -1.97 -17.85
C VAL A 68 -3.47 -3.46 -17.54
N PHE A 69 -4.68 -4.02 -17.50
CA PHE A 69 -4.92 -5.44 -17.21
C PHE A 69 -5.39 -6.13 -18.48
N THR A 70 -4.74 -7.22 -18.85
CA THR A 70 -5.18 -8.07 -19.97
C THR A 70 -5.22 -9.52 -19.53
N SER A 71 -6.24 -10.26 -19.97
CA SER A 71 -6.33 -11.70 -19.68
C SER A 71 -5.14 -12.45 -20.27
N ALA A 72 -4.56 -13.34 -19.49
CA ALA A 72 -3.57 -14.31 -19.92
C ALA A 72 -4.19 -15.71 -20.01
N PRO A 73 -3.57 -16.66 -20.72
CA PRO A 73 -4.02 -18.04 -20.74
C PRO A 73 -4.05 -18.65 -19.33
N GLU A 74 -5.09 -19.44 -19.06
CA GLU A 74 -5.21 -20.21 -17.82
C GLU A 74 -4.07 -21.22 -17.68
N ARG A 75 -3.66 -21.51 -16.44
CA ARG A 75 -2.67 -22.53 -16.10
C ARG A 75 -3.24 -23.40 -15.00
N ASP A 76 -3.29 -24.70 -15.21
CA ASP A 76 -3.85 -25.67 -14.26
C ASP A 76 -5.30 -25.36 -13.81
N GLY A 77 -6.07 -24.70 -14.70
CA GLY A 77 -7.45 -24.27 -14.42
C GLY A 77 -7.58 -22.95 -13.67
N ASN A 78 -6.45 -22.28 -13.37
CA ASN A 78 -6.44 -21.00 -12.68
C ASN A 78 -6.32 -19.85 -13.70
N PRO A 79 -7.10 -18.76 -13.53
CA PRO A 79 -7.01 -17.59 -14.39
C PRO A 79 -5.72 -16.82 -14.13
N TYR A 80 -5.17 -16.19 -15.16
CA TYR A 80 -4.02 -15.30 -15.05
C TYR A 80 -4.29 -13.97 -15.75
N THR A 81 -3.62 -12.91 -15.29
CA THR A 81 -3.74 -11.56 -15.82
C THR A 81 -2.34 -10.97 -16.05
N ASN A 82 -2.07 -10.43 -17.24
CA ASN A 82 -0.88 -9.61 -17.46
C ASN A 82 -1.14 -8.19 -16.97
N VAL A 83 -0.15 -7.62 -16.27
CA VAL A 83 -0.22 -6.29 -15.69
C VAL A 83 0.87 -5.42 -16.28
N HIS A 84 0.47 -4.31 -16.89
CA HIS A 84 1.37 -3.28 -17.36
C HIS A 84 1.15 -1.97 -16.59
N VAL A 85 2.22 -1.25 -16.31
CA VAL A 85 2.22 0.04 -15.62
C VAL A 85 2.62 1.13 -16.61
N LEU A 86 1.71 2.06 -16.89
CA LEU A 86 1.94 3.19 -17.76
C LEU A 86 2.23 4.41 -16.90
N ILE A 87 3.46 4.91 -16.99
CA ILE A 87 3.88 6.15 -16.37
C ILE A 87 3.73 7.26 -17.40
N SER A 88 2.80 8.17 -17.18
CA SER A 88 2.52 9.33 -18.04
C SER A 88 3.40 10.53 -17.66
N GLY A 89 3.66 11.42 -18.62
CA GLY A 89 4.46 12.63 -18.41
C GLY A 89 5.35 12.95 -19.61
N LYS A 90 6.42 13.73 -19.38
CA LYS A 90 7.38 14.09 -20.45
C LYS A 90 8.08 12.87 -21.07
N ASN A 91 8.26 11.82 -20.28
CA ASN A 91 8.90 10.56 -20.69
C ASN A 91 7.90 9.41 -20.53
N ALA A 92 6.74 9.53 -21.17
CA ALA A 92 5.71 8.51 -21.06
C ALA A 92 6.27 7.13 -21.44
N LYS A 93 6.10 6.14 -20.56
CA LYS A 93 6.68 4.80 -20.73
C LYS A 93 5.81 3.73 -20.09
N GLU A 94 5.72 2.60 -20.77
CA GLU A 94 5.06 1.40 -20.30
C GLU A 94 6.09 0.42 -19.73
N TYR A 95 5.75 -0.22 -18.62
CA TYR A 95 6.55 -1.20 -17.91
C TYR A 95 5.74 -2.49 -17.74
N ASP A 96 6.31 -3.62 -18.14
CA ASP A 96 5.72 -4.94 -17.91
C ASP A 96 5.95 -5.35 -16.46
N ALA A 97 4.90 -5.36 -15.64
CA ALA A 97 5.03 -5.75 -14.23
C ALA A 97 5.00 -7.28 -14.05
N GLY A 98 4.49 -8.02 -15.04
CA GLY A 98 4.43 -9.48 -15.04
C GLY A 98 3.02 -10.04 -15.30
N THR A 99 2.92 -11.36 -15.18
CA THR A 99 1.68 -12.13 -15.30
C THR A 99 1.37 -12.79 -13.96
N PHE A 100 0.24 -12.45 -13.37
CA PHE A 100 -0.14 -12.87 -12.02
C PHE A 100 -1.38 -13.75 -12.04
N GLU A 101 -1.49 -14.64 -11.07
CA GLU A 101 -2.66 -15.49 -10.90
C GLU A 101 -3.85 -14.66 -10.39
N GLY A 102 -5.04 -14.92 -10.92
CA GLY A 102 -6.27 -14.29 -10.50
C GLY A 102 -6.73 -13.10 -11.32
N SER A 103 -7.69 -12.39 -10.72
CA SER A 103 -8.22 -11.13 -11.25
C SER A 103 -7.48 -9.97 -10.64
N CYS A 104 -7.11 -8.98 -11.46
CA CYS A 104 -6.42 -7.78 -10.99
C CYS A 104 -7.33 -6.55 -11.05
N TRP A 105 -7.15 -5.63 -10.11
CA TRP A 105 -7.79 -4.32 -10.13
C TRP A 105 -6.89 -3.27 -9.52
N GLU A 106 -7.10 -2.03 -9.92
CA GLU A 106 -6.42 -0.88 -9.33
C GLU A 106 -7.04 -0.56 -7.96
N MET A 107 -6.20 -0.22 -6.99
CA MET A 107 -6.64 0.25 -5.68
C MET A 107 -7.18 1.68 -5.80
N ASP A 108 -8.39 1.89 -5.28
CA ASP A 108 -9.05 3.19 -5.24
C ASP A 108 -9.31 3.64 -3.79
N ALA A 109 -10.13 4.67 -3.61
CA ALA A 109 -10.46 5.22 -2.29
C ALA A 109 -11.14 4.22 -1.34
N ARG A 110 -11.65 3.09 -1.86
CA ARG A 110 -12.24 1.99 -1.08
C ARG A 110 -11.18 1.04 -0.51
N GLY A 111 -9.93 1.18 -0.91
CA GLY A 111 -8.83 0.33 -0.49
C GLY A 111 -8.64 -0.92 -1.35
N GLY A 112 -7.78 -1.82 -0.87
CA GLY A 112 -7.47 -3.11 -1.46
C GLY A 112 -8.38 -4.23 -0.95
N ILE A 113 -7.96 -5.47 -1.18
CA ILE A 113 -8.67 -6.68 -0.72
C ILE A 113 -8.75 -6.76 0.81
N ASP A 114 -7.80 -6.14 1.51
CA ASP A 114 -7.76 -6.06 2.97
C ASP A 114 -8.58 -4.89 3.53
N GLY A 115 -9.20 -4.10 2.66
CA GLY A 115 -9.90 -2.86 3.03
C GLY A 115 -8.96 -1.71 3.41
N SER A 116 -7.64 -1.90 3.34
CA SER A 116 -6.67 -0.85 3.62
C SER A 116 -6.42 -0.01 2.37
N GLY A 117 -6.09 1.27 2.56
CA GLY A 117 -5.64 2.15 1.49
C GLY A 117 -4.22 1.86 1.01
N LEU A 118 -3.62 2.81 0.31
CA LEU A 118 -2.20 2.74 -0.09
C LEU A 118 -1.27 2.71 1.13
N LEU A 119 -0.13 2.04 1.01
CA LEU A 119 0.91 2.00 2.03
C LEU A 119 1.74 3.30 2.07
N PRO A 120 2.49 3.57 3.14
CA PRO A 120 3.38 4.72 3.20
C PRO A 120 4.37 4.78 2.02
N GLY A 121 4.36 5.92 1.32
CA GLY A 121 5.21 6.16 0.14
C GLY A 121 4.64 5.57 -1.16
N GLU A 122 3.59 4.78 -1.11
CA GLU A 122 2.91 4.28 -2.30
C GLU A 122 2.00 5.36 -2.89
N VAL A 123 2.14 5.63 -4.18
CA VAL A 123 1.37 6.66 -4.90
C VAL A 123 0.22 6.07 -5.70
N ALA A 124 0.32 4.80 -6.10
CA ALA A 124 -0.69 4.06 -6.84
C ALA A 124 -0.41 2.55 -6.71
N ALA A 125 -1.43 1.71 -6.75
CA ALA A 125 -1.28 0.27 -6.59
C ALA A 125 -2.34 -0.51 -7.36
N ALA A 126 -2.01 -1.73 -7.75
CA ALA A 126 -2.95 -2.71 -8.26
C ALA A 126 -2.72 -4.05 -7.58
N GLN A 127 -3.80 -4.75 -7.24
CA GLN A 127 -3.76 -6.04 -6.57
C GLN A 127 -4.34 -7.11 -7.50
N CYS A 128 -3.67 -8.25 -7.55
CA CYS A 128 -4.09 -9.46 -8.23
C CYS A 128 -4.37 -10.52 -7.17
N TRP A 129 -5.52 -11.18 -7.24
CA TRP A 129 -5.94 -12.10 -6.18
C TRP A 129 -6.58 -13.37 -6.70
N PHE A 130 -6.20 -14.50 -6.11
CA PHE A 130 -6.83 -15.79 -6.33
C PHE A 130 -6.62 -16.72 -5.13
N GLY A 131 -7.69 -17.41 -4.70
CA GLY A 131 -7.55 -18.54 -3.78
C GLY A 131 -6.90 -18.25 -2.42
N GLY A 132 -7.04 -17.03 -1.88
CA GLY A 132 -6.51 -16.68 -0.56
C GLY A 132 -5.10 -16.07 -0.57
N ALA A 133 -4.48 -15.93 -1.74
CA ALA A 133 -3.20 -15.25 -1.91
C ALA A 133 -3.20 -14.39 -3.18
N GLY A 134 -2.14 -13.61 -3.35
CA GLY A 134 -1.99 -12.78 -4.52
C GLY A 134 -0.72 -11.97 -4.53
N ASP A 135 -0.69 -11.04 -5.47
CA ASP A 135 0.42 -10.16 -5.73
C ASP A 135 -0.06 -8.72 -5.80
N GLU A 136 0.83 -7.80 -5.46
CA GLU A 136 0.56 -6.38 -5.58
C GLU A 136 1.64 -5.68 -6.39
N VAL A 137 1.22 -4.92 -7.39
CA VAL A 137 2.10 -4.02 -8.14
C VAL A 137 1.86 -2.60 -7.65
N GLY A 138 2.82 -2.06 -6.91
CA GLY A 138 2.76 -0.69 -6.37
C GLY A 138 3.79 0.23 -7.00
N VAL A 139 3.43 1.49 -7.21
CA VAL A 139 4.37 2.57 -7.54
C VAL A 139 4.67 3.35 -6.28
N PHE A 140 5.93 3.43 -5.89
CA PHE A 140 6.38 4.05 -4.66
C PHE A 140 7.22 5.28 -4.94
N SER A 141 6.89 6.39 -4.27
CA SER A 141 7.76 7.55 -4.11
C SER A 141 8.79 7.28 -3.01
N THR A 142 10.04 7.61 -3.30
CA THR A 142 11.20 7.40 -2.43
C THR A 142 12.06 8.66 -2.41
N SER A 143 13.01 8.75 -1.49
CA SER A 143 13.99 9.85 -1.48
C SER A 143 14.87 9.89 -2.74
N ALA A 144 15.03 8.76 -3.44
CA ALA A 144 15.85 8.64 -4.64
C ALA A 144 15.06 8.83 -5.95
N GLY A 145 13.75 9.08 -5.89
CA GLY A 145 12.87 9.11 -7.06
C GLY A 145 11.66 8.19 -6.86
N ALA A 146 11.19 7.54 -7.93
CA ALA A 146 10.08 6.59 -7.85
C ALA A 146 10.50 5.19 -8.30
N ALA A 147 9.76 4.17 -7.87
CA ALA A 147 10.01 2.79 -8.25
C ALA A 147 8.72 1.99 -8.38
N ILE A 148 8.68 1.07 -9.35
CA ILE A 148 7.64 0.04 -9.44
C ILE A 148 8.11 -1.15 -8.62
N ARG A 149 7.27 -1.62 -7.71
CA ARG A 149 7.56 -2.73 -6.80
C ARG A 149 6.49 -3.80 -6.86
N LEU A 150 6.91 -5.04 -6.68
CA LEU A 150 6.05 -6.21 -6.56
C LEU A 150 6.06 -6.70 -5.11
N GLY A 151 4.91 -6.72 -4.47
CA GLY A 151 4.68 -7.24 -3.14
C GLY A 151 3.81 -8.50 -3.16
N GLU A 152 3.81 -9.21 -2.04
CA GLU A 152 3.03 -10.41 -1.79
C GLU A 152 1.77 -10.05 -0.99
N LEU A 153 0.66 -10.72 -1.30
CA LEU A 153 -0.61 -10.64 -0.58
C LEU A 153 -1.00 -12.03 -0.04
N GLY A 154 -1.58 -12.08 1.16
CA GLY A 154 -2.06 -13.32 1.75
C GLY A 154 -3.23 -13.08 2.68
N GLU A 155 -4.21 -14.00 2.70
CA GLU A 155 -5.42 -13.87 3.52
C GLU A 155 -5.11 -13.93 5.02
N GLY A 156 -3.93 -14.42 5.36
CA GLY A 156 -3.53 -14.77 6.70
C GLY A 156 -4.02 -16.15 7.10
N ASP A 157 -4.06 -16.40 8.40
CA ASP A 157 -4.62 -17.60 9.02
C ASP A 157 -5.13 -17.23 10.44
N PRO A 158 -5.69 -18.16 11.23
CA PRO A 158 -6.20 -17.84 12.58
C PRO A 158 -5.16 -17.25 13.55
N THR A 159 -3.87 -17.39 13.23
CA THR A 159 -2.72 -16.91 14.01
C THR A 159 -1.97 -15.74 13.35
N HIS A 160 -2.14 -15.53 12.04
CA HIS A 160 -1.52 -14.44 11.29
C HIS A 160 -2.58 -13.61 10.58
N PRO A 161 -2.65 -12.28 10.78
CA PRO A 161 -3.61 -11.45 10.06
C PRO A 161 -3.31 -11.43 8.55
N PHE A 162 -4.21 -10.82 7.79
CA PHE A 162 -3.99 -10.50 6.38
C PHE A 162 -2.61 -9.88 6.19
N PHE A 163 -1.88 -10.35 5.18
CA PHE A 163 -0.52 -9.95 4.88
C PHE A 163 -0.45 -9.18 3.57
N ARG A 164 0.25 -8.04 3.60
CA ARG A 164 0.63 -7.24 2.45
C ARG A 164 2.05 -6.71 2.67
N GLY A 165 3.00 -7.12 1.83
CA GLY A 165 4.40 -6.80 2.10
C GLY A 165 5.41 -7.43 1.16
N ASN A 166 6.64 -7.62 1.64
CA ASN A 166 7.75 -8.24 0.92
C ASN A 166 8.09 -7.61 -0.45
N PHE A 167 7.88 -6.29 -0.56
CA PHE A 167 8.06 -5.55 -1.81
C PHE A 167 9.49 -5.64 -2.36
N LYS A 168 9.61 -6.08 -3.62
CA LYS A 168 10.85 -6.12 -4.40
C LYS A 168 10.78 -5.10 -5.53
N VAL A 169 11.87 -4.39 -5.78
CA VAL A 169 11.93 -3.41 -6.89
C VAL A 169 11.97 -4.15 -8.22
N LEU A 170 11.02 -3.84 -9.10
CA LEU A 170 11.03 -4.28 -10.50
C LEU A 170 11.75 -3.25 -11.37
N TYR A 171 11.41 -1.97 -11.18
CA TYR A 171 11.95 -0.86 -11.97
C TYR A 171 12.20 0.37 -11.11
N THR A 172 13.30 1.06 -11.39
CA THR A 172 13.52 2.45 -10.94
C THR A 172 13.08 3.39 -12.06
N LEU A 173 12.41 4.49 -11.69
CA LEU A 173 11.79 5.46 -12.61
C LEU A 173 12.59 6.77 -12.68
#